data_AF-A0A0H3DPJ1-F1
#
_entry.id   AF-A0A0H3DPJ1-F1
#
_cell.length_a   1.000
_cell.length_b   1.000
_cell.length_c   1.000
_cell.angle_alpha   90.00
_cell.angle_beta   90.00
_cell.angle_gamma   90.00
#
_symmetry.space_group_name_H-M   'P 1'
#
loop_
_entity.id
_entity.type
_entity.pdbx_description
1 polymer ?
#
loop_
_entity_poly.entity_id
_entity_poly.type
_entity_poly.pdbx_seq_one_letter_code
_entity_poly.pdbx_strand_id
1 'polypeptide(L)'
;MAGMAHQAGAKVVYFMTWAKRDTPEDTAKLADAYLSIAQKTGGYVAPVGLAFARAREQHPEINLYYHDGVHPSMAGTYLTACVFFATLYNQSPVGGALPIDSDMTPVTANALQQIAWETVSHFQQTPPSSKTE
;
A
#
# COMPACT_ATOMS: atom_id res chain seq x y z
N MET A 1 7.04 20.48 0.35
CA MET A 1 7.61 19.56 1.36
C MET A 1 8.67 18.63 0.77
N ALA A 2 8.40 17.92 -0.34
CA ALA A 2 9.40 17.01 -0.94
C ALA A 2 10.75 17.69 -1.25
N GLY A 3 10.75 18.88 -1.85
CA GLY A 3 11.98 19.64 -2.10
C GLY A 3 12.79 19.94 -0.83
N MET A 4 12.14 20.30 0.28
CA MET A 4 12.81 20.51 1.57
C MET A 4 13.40 19.19 2.12
N ALA A 5 12.67 18.08 2.00
CA ALA A 5 13.16 16.77 2.40
C ALA A 5 14.40 16.35 1.59
N HIS A 6 14.38 16.55 0.27
CA HIS A 6 15.52 16.26 -0.59
C HIS A 6 16.73 17.15 -0.29
N GLN A 7 16.53 18.45 -0.03
CA GLN A 7 17.59 19.36 0.39
C GLN A 7 18.22 18.93 1.72
N ALA A 8 17.46 18.28 2.59
CA ALA A 8 17.97 17.68 3.83
C ALA A 8 18.57 16.27 3.63
N GLY A 9 18.71 15.77 2.40
CA GLY A 9 19.27 14.47 2.08
C GLY A 9 18.31 13.28 2.30
N ALA A 10 17.03 13.53 2.57
CA ALA A 10 16.04 12.49 2.77
C ALA A 10 15.48 11.93 1.45
N LYS A 11 15.14 10.63 1.47
CA LYS A 11 14.33 9.99 0.43
C LYS A 11 12.85 10.13 0.77
N VAL A 12 12.04 10.52 -0.20
CA VAL A 12 10.59 10.69 -0.01
C VAL A 12 9.87 9.42 -0.47
N VAL A 13 9.01 8.88 0.39
CA VAL A 13 8.09 7.80 0.05
C VAL A 13 6.67 8.33 0.20
N TYR A 14 5.90 8.29 -0.89
CA TYR A 14 4.50 8.64 -0.88
C TYR A 14 3.67 7.44 -0.45
N PHE A 15 2.83 7.67 0.56
CA PHE A 15 1.83 6.70 1.01
C PHE A 15 0.60 6.77 0.08
N MET A 16 0.53 5.88 -0.91
CA MET A 16 -0.64 5.77 -1.80
C MET A 16 -1.82 5.21 -1.00
N THR A 17 -2.76 6.06 -0.63
CA THR A 17 -3.96 5.68 0.13
C THR A 17 -4.94 4.85 -0.69
N TRP A 18 -5.96 4.32 -0.04
CA TRP A 18 -6.98 3.43 -0.63
C TRP A 18 -8.26 4.16 -0.98
N ALA A 19 -9.02 3.57 -1.91
CA ALA A 19 -10.40 3.98 -2.18
C ALA A 19 -11.31 3.65 -0.99
N LYS A 20 -12.36 4.45 -0.80
CA LYS A 20 -13.41 4.16 0.17
C LYS A 20 -14.07 2.84 -0.18
N ARG A 21 -14.64 2.15 0.82
CA ARG A 21 -15.27 0.84 0.63
C ARG A 21 -16.28 0.85 -0.53
N ASP A 22 -17.08 1.91 -0.58
CA ASP A 22 -18.24 2.01 -1.47
C ASP A 22 -17.91 2.71 -2.81
N THR A 23 -16.68 3.19 -3.01
CA THR A 23 -16.21 3.77 -4.29
C THR A 23 -14.91 3.12 -4.79
N PRO A 24 -14.85 1.77 -4.95
CA PRO A 24 -13.63 1.06 -5.35
C PRO A 24 -13.00 1.57 -6.65
N GLU A 25 -13.80 2.13 -7.56
CA GLU A 25 -13.39 2.72 -8.83
C GLU A 25 -12.41 3.90 -8.69
N ASP A 26 -12.34 4.54 -7.52
CA ASP A 26 -11.40 5.63 -7.27
C ASP A 26 -9.95 5.15 -7.10
N THR A 27 -9.72 3.84 -6.98
CA THR A 27 -8.38 3.25 -6.82
C THR A 27 -7.42 3.69 -7.93
N ALA A 28 -7.87 3.67 -9.19
CA ALA A 28 -7.04 4.06 -10.33
C ALA A 28 -6.68 5.55 -10.30
N LYS A 29 -7.66 6.41 -9.99
CA LYS A 29 -7.45 7.86 -9.88
C LYS A 29 -6.44 8.21 -8.78
N LEU A 30 -6.54 7.54 -7.63
CA LEU A 30 -5.59 7.69 -6.54
C LEU A 30 -4.19 7.25 -6.99
N ALA A 31 -4.07 6.06 -7.58
CA ALA A 31 -2.79 5.54 -8.04
C ALA A 31 -2.10 6.50 -9.02
N ASP A 32 -2.84 7.01 -10.01
CA ASP A 32 -2.33 7.98 -10.99
C ASP A 32 -1.85 9.28 -10.32
N ALA A 33 -2.61 9.81 -9.36
CA ALA A 33 -2.24 11.03 -8.65
C ALA A 33 -0.93 10.85 -7.85
N TYR A 34 -0.79 9.73 -7.14
CA TYR A 34 0.41 9.41 -6.36
C TYR A 34 1.63 9.16 -7.24
N LEU A 35 1.45 8.47 -8.37
CA LEU A 35 2.52 8.26 -9.35
C LEU A 35 2.96 9.57 -9.99
N SER A 36 2.01 10.43 -10.38
CA SER A 36 2.30 11.73 -10.98
C SER A 36 3.11 12.62 -10.03
N ILE A 37 2.74 12.70 -8.75
CA ILE A 37 3.48 13.52 -7.80
C ILE A 37 4.87 12.94 -7.50
N ALA A 38 4.97 11.61 -7.34
CA ALA A 38 6.25 10.95 -7.11
C ALA A 38 7.24 11.17 -8.26
N GLN A 39 6.76 11.07 -9.52
CA GLN A 39 7.56 11.37 -10.70
C GLN A 39 8.01 12.83 -10.72
N LYS A 40 7.09 13.77 -10.45
CA LYS A 40 7.37 15.22 -10.46
C LYS A 40 8.39 15.65 -9.40
N THR A 41 8.44 14.95 -8.26
CA THR A 41 9.31 15.35 -7.15
C THR A 41 10.54 14.46 -6.96
N GLY A 42 10.65 13.34 -7.69
CA GLY A 42 11.73 12.37 -7.48
C GLY A 42 11.56 11.53 -6.21
N GLY A 43 10.34 11.03 -5.96
CA GLY A 43 10.00 10.18 -4.83
C GLY A 43 9.66 8.74 -5.21
N TYR A 44 9.55 7.89 -4.20
CA TYR A 44 9.05 6.52 -4.29
C TYR A 44 7.57 6.46 -3.88
N VAL A 45 6.89 5.35 -4.15
CA VAL A 45 5.49 5.14 -3.73
C VAL A 45 5.36 3.81 -3.00
N ALA A 46 4.70 3.82 -1.84
CA ALA A 46 4.21 2.62 -1.17
C ALA A 46 2.77 2.35 -1.67
N PRO A 47 2.51 1.29 -2.47
CA PRO A 47 1.26 1.10 -3.21
C PRO A 47 0.13 0.49 -2.36
N VAL A 48 -0.21 1.12 -1.23
CA VAL A 48 -1.17 0.56 -0.26
C VAL A 48 -2.59 0.49 -0.84
N GLY A 49 -3.02 1.49 -1.59
CA GLY A 49 -4.33 1.48 -2.26
C GLY A 49 -4.51 0.31 -3.22
N LEU A 50 -3.46 -0.06 -3.96
CA LEU A 50 -3.48 -1.23 -4.84
C LEU A 50 -3.53 -2.53 -4.04
N ALA A 51 -2.83 -2.61 -2.90
CA ALA A 51 -2.88 -3.76 -2.02
C ALA A 51 -4.28 -3.94 -1.41
N PHE A 52 -4.95 -2.85 -1.03
CA PHE A 52 -6.34 -2.89 -0.56
C PHE A 52 -7.27 -3.43 -1.65
N ALA A 53 -7.15 -2.94 -2.89
CA ALA A 53 -7.96 -3.43 -4.00
C ALA A 53 -7.74 -4.93 -4.24
N ARG A 54 -6.48 -5.38 -4.26
CA ARG A 54 -6.12 -6.79 -4.43
C ARG A 54 -6.66 -7.68 -3.31
N ALA A 55 -6.52 -7.25 -2.04
CA ALA A 55 -7.05 -8.00 -0.90
C ALA A 55 -8.59 -8.09 -0.95
N ARG A 56 -9.30 -7.02 -1.32
CA ARG A 56 -10.77 -7.07 -1.46
C ARG A 56 -11.25 -8.02 -2.54
N GLU A 57 -10.48 -8.15 -3.62
CA GLU A 57 -10.80 -9.05 -4.73
C GLU A 57 -10.51 -10.52 -4.36
N GLN A 58 -9.34 -10.78 -3.77
CA GLN A 58 -8.87 -12.15 -3.51
C GLN A 58 -9.36 -12.72 -2.17
N HIS A 59 -9.60 -11.85 -1.20
CA HIS A 59 -9.99 -12.17 0.17
C HIS A 59 -11.15 -11.29 0.65
N PRO A 60 -12.32 -11.34 -0.01
CA PRO A 60 -13.48 -10.51 0.35
C PRO A 60 -13.99 -10.75 1.78
N GLU A 61 -13.64 -11.88 2.40
CA GLU A 61 -13.91 -12.20 3.80
C GLU A 61 -13.11 -11.34 4.80
N ILE A 62 -11.99 -10.74 4.39
CA ILE A 62 -11.16 -9.91 5.27
C ILE A 62 -11.66 -8.47 5.21
N ASN A 63 -12.31 -8.01 6.28
CA ASN A 63 -12.74 -6.62 6.37
C ASN A 63 -11.55 -5.67 6.59
N LEU A 64 -11.21 -4.88 5.57
CA LEU A 64 -10.12 -3.88 5.63
C LEU A 64 -10.53 -2.52 6.17
N TYR A 65 -11.83 -2.27 6.39
CA TYR A 65 -12.34 -0.95 6.74
C TYR A 65 -12.92 -0.90 8.15
N TYR A 66 -12.80 0.25 8.79
CA TYR A 66 -13.58 0.56 9.97
C TYR A 66 -15.06 0.78 9.61
N HIS A 67 -15.92 0.96 10.61
CA HIS A 67 -17.37 1.04 10.40
C HIS A 67 -17.80 2.19 9.47
N ASP A 68 -17.00 3.23 9.36
CA ASP A 68 -17.22 4.38 8.48
C ASP A 68 -16.93 4.11 6.99
N GLY A 69 -16.35 2.97 6.63
CA GLY A 69 -16.01 2.62 5.25
C GLY A 69 -14.88 3.46 4.64
N VAL A 70 -14.17 4.26 5.45
CA VAL A 70 -13.09 5.17 5.01
C VAL A 70 -11.79 4.82 5.70
N HIS A 71 -11.79 4.73 7.03
CA HIS A 71 -10.58 4.42 7.80
C HIS A 71 -10.28 2.92 7.75
N PRO A 72 -9.01 2.51 7.96
CA PRO A 72 -8.65 1.10 7.91
C PRO A 72 -9.07 0.40 9.20
N SER A 73 -9.48 -0.87 9.09
CA SER A 73 -9.61 -1.77 10.25
C SER A 73 -8.23 -2.16 10.80
N MET A 74 -8.18 -3.04 11.80
CA MET A 74 -6.92 -3.66 12.23
C MET A 74 -6.25 -4.44 11.07
N ALA A 75 -7.03 -5.17 10.28
CA ALA A 75 -6.54 -5.86 9.09
C ALA A 75 -6.02 -4.89 8.01
N GLY A 76 -6.76 -3.81 7.75
CA GLY A 76 -6.30 -2.76 6.81
C GLY A 76 -5.02 -2.06 7.27
N THR A 77 -4.90 -1.82 8.58
CA THR A 77 -3.70 -1.22 9.19
C THR A 77 -2.51 -2.16 9.08
N TYR A 78 -2.70 -3.45 9.33
CA TYR A 78 -1.65 -4.44 9.19
C TYR A 78 -1.18 -4.59 7.74
N LEU A 79 -2.12 -4.67 6.79
CA LEU A 79 -1.79 -4.69 5.36
C LEU A 79 -0.96 -3.48 4.95
N THR A 80 -1.34 -2.29 5.44
CA THR A 80 -0.59 -1.05 5.23
C THR A 80 0.84 -1.18 5.76
N ALA A 81 1.02 -1.69 6.98
CA ALA A 81 2.34 -1.92 7.57
C ALA A 81 3.19 -2.92 6.75
N CYS A 82 2.60 -4.02 6.28
CA CYS A 82 3.29 -4.97 5.41
C CYS A 82 3.74 -4.36 4.08
N VAL A 83 2.91 -3.51 3.46
CA VAL A 83 3.28 -2.79 2.23
C VAL A 83 4.43 -1.81 2.48
N PHE A 84 4.41 -1.07 3.60
CA PHE A 84 5.52 -0.21 3.97
C PHE A 84 6.81 -1.00 4.22
N PHE A 85 6.73 -2.12 4.96
CA PHE A 85 7.89 -2.98 5.19
C PHE A 85 8.49 -3.46 3.86
N ALA A 86 7.66 -4.00 2.97
CA ALA A 86 8.10 -4.46 1.66
C ALA A 86 8.70 -3.33 0.81
N THR A 87 8.09 -2.13 0.84
CA THR A 87 8.57 -0.97 0.06
C THR A 87 9.90 -0.44 0.59
N LEU A 88 10.05 -0.34 1.92
CA LEU A 88 11.22 0.28 2.56
C LEU A 88 12.43 -0.66 2.61
N TYR A 89 12.20 -1.95 2.88
CA TYR A 89 13.27 -2.93 3.06
C TYR A 89 13.51 -3.78 1.82
N ASN A 90 12.62 -3.74 0.83
CA ASN A 90 12.66 -4.60 -0.35
C ASN A 90 12.73 -6.10 0.04
N GLN A 91 11.95 -6.46 1.06
CA GLN A 91 11.90 -7.81 1.63
C GLN A 91 10.45 -8.27 1.75
N SER A 92 10.24 -9.57 1.64
CA SER A 92 8.92 -10.16 1.85
C SER A 92 8.51 -10.06 3.32
N PRO A 93 7.31 -9.54 3.64
CA PRO A 93 6.75 -9.59 4.99
C PRO A 93 6.18 -10.98 5.33
N VAL A 94 6.18 -11.93 4.39
CA VAL A 94 5.64 -13.29 4.58
C VAL A 94 6.43 -14.04 5.65
N GLY A 95 5.73 -14.61 6.63
CA GLY A 95 6.33 -15.25 7.80
C GLY A 95 6.75 -14.27 8.89
N GLY A 96 6.43 -12.98 8.75
CA GLY A 96 6.63 -11.96 9.76
C GLY A 96 5.69 -12.11 10.96
N ALA A 97 5.94 -11.29 11.99
CA ALA A 97 5.18 -11.30 13.23
C ALA A 97 3.71 -10.89 13.03
N LEU A 98 2.83 -11.48 13.83
CA LEU A 98 1.43 -11.07 13.94
C LEU A 98 1.32 -9.78 14.77
N PRO A 99 0.27 -8.97 14.56
CA PRO A 99 -0.02 -7.85 15.44
C PRO A 99 -0.32 -8.34 16.87
N ILE A 100 0.37 -7.74 17.84
CA ILE A 100 0.12 -7.95 19.28
C ILE A 100 -1.24 -7.31 19.63
N ASP A 101 -1.94 -7.88 20.63
CA ASP A 101 -3.24 -7.40 21.12
C ASP A 101 -4.32 -7.31 20.01
N SER A 102 -4.29 -8.25 19.08
CA SER A 102 -5.30 -8.41 18.03
C SER A 102 -5.87 -9.83 18.01
N ASP A 103 -7.07 -9.96 17.46
CA ASP A 103 -7.72 -11.24 17.15
C ASP A 103 -7.32 -11.79 15.77
N MET A 104 -6.31 -11.18 15.13
CA MET A 104 -5.88 -11.57 13.80
C MET A 104 -5.30 -12.99 13.80
N THR A 105 -5.90 -13.86 13.00
CA THR A 105 -5.43 -15.24 12.87
C THR A 105 -4.15 -15.31 12.03
N PRO A 106 -3.30 -16.34 12.21
CA PRO A 106 -2.14 -16.57 11.34
C PRO A 106 -2.50 -16.69 9.86
N VAL A 107 -3.67 -17.25 9.55
CA VAL A 107 -4.19 -17.37 8.19
C VAL A 107 -4.45 -16.00 7.58
N THR A 108 -5.17 -15.13 8.31
CA THR A 108 -5.45 -13.75 7.88
C THR A 108 -4.15 -12.96 7.71
N ALA A 109 -3.24 -13.06 8.68
CA ALA A 109 -1.96 -12.36 8.62
C ALA A 109 -1.14 -12.82 7.41
N ASN A 110 -1.06 -14.12 7.15
CA ASN A 110 -0.33 -14.67 6.01
C ASN A 110 -0.91 -14.20 4.66
N ALA A 111 -2.24 -14.19 4.52
CA ALA A 111 -2.90 -13.67 3.32
C ALA A 111 -2.54 -12.19 3.09
N LEU A 112 -2.61 -11.35 4.13
CA LEU A 112 -2.27 -9.93 4.02
C LEU A 112 -0.78 -9.69 3.71
N GLN A 113 0.12 -10.48 4.31
CA GLN A 113 1.55 -10.43 4.00
C GLN A 113 1.81 -10.79 2.53
N GLN A 114 1.15 -11.84 2.02
CA GLN A 114 1.28 -12.29 0.64
C GLN A 114 0.76 -11.21 -0.33
N ILE A 115 -0.42 -10.65 -0.08
CA ILE A 115 -0.98 -9.55 -0.87
C ILE A 115 -0.03 -8.35 -0.92
N ALA A 116 0.53 -7.96 0.23
CA ALA A 116 1.50 -6.87 0.28
C ALA A 116 2.74 -7.16 -0.58
N TRP A 117 3.30 -8.37 -0.46
CA TRP A 117 4.49 -8.77 -1.21
C TRP A 117 4.25 -8.78 -2.71
N GLU A 118 3.16 -9.39 -3.15
CA GLU A 118 2.79 -9.45 -4.57
C GLU A 118 2.54 -8.07 -5.14
N THR A 119 1.83 -7.21 -4.40
CA THR A 119 1.53 -5.85 -4.84
C THR A 119 2.81 -5.05 -5.03
N VAL A 120 3.71 -5.04 -4.03
CA VAL A 120 4.97 -4.30 -4.12
C VAL A 120 5.88 -4.87 -5.21
N SER A 121 5.99 -6.19 -5.32
CA SER A 121 6.81 -6.84 -6.35
C SER A 121 6.33 -6.50 -7.75
N HIS A 122 5.02 -6.58 -7.99
CA HIS A 122 4.42 -6.24 -9.28
C HIS A 122 4.57 -4.75 -9.61
N PHE A 123 4.35 -3.88 -8.61
CA PHE A 123 4.48 -2.43 -8.76
C PHE A 123 5.91 -1.99 -9.11
N GLN A 124 6.92 -2.66 -8.57
CA GLN A 124 8.33 -2.41 -8.90
C GLN A 124 8.71 -2.91 -10.32
N GLN A 125 8.12 -4.01 -10.77
CA GLN A 125 8.39 -4.59 -12.10
C GLN A 125 7.69 -3.82 -13.23
N THR A 126 6.62 -3.10 -12.91
CA THR A 126 5.84 -2.30 -13.87
C THR A 126 5.95 -0.82 -13.51
N PRO A 127 7.15 -0.20 -13.59
CA PRO A 127 7.26 1.22 -13.33
C PRO A 127 6.40 2.00 -14.33
N PRO A 128 5.78 3.13 -13.91
CA PRO A 128 4.99 3.94 -14.81
C PRO A 128 5.83 4.32 -16.01
N SER A 129 5.28 4.06 -17.20
CA SER A 129 5.92 4.41 -18.46
C SER A 129 6.30 5.89 -18.38
N SER A 130 7.58 6.21 -18.54
CA SER A 130 8.00 7.59 -18.76
C SER A 130 7.35 8.03 -20.07
N LYS A 131 6.20 8.68 -20.00
CA LYS A 131 5.75 9.52 -21.10
C LYS A 131 6.74 10.68 -21.16
N THR A 132 7.73 10.53 -22.03
CA THR A 132 8.48 11.64 -22.59
C THR A 132 7.48 12.56 -23.28
N GLU A 133 7.23 13.72 -22.68
CA GLU A 133 6.83 14.92 -23.41
C GLU A 133 8.09 15.64 -23.90
#